data_AF-A0AAD7FV71-F1
#
_entry.id   AF-A0AAD7FV71-F1
#
_cell.length_a   1.000
_cell.length_b   1.000
_cell.length_c   1.000
_cell.angle_alpha   90.00
_cell.angle_beta   90.00
_cell.angle_gamma   90.00
#
_symmetry.space_group_name_H-M   'P 1'
#
loop_
_entity.id
_entity.type
_entity.pdbx_description
1 polymer ?
#
loop_
_entity_poly.entity_id
_entity_poly.type
_entity_poly.pdbx_seq_one_letter_code
_entity_poly.pdbx_strand_id
1 'polypeptide(L)'
;MAPGFKVHNRSNQVIVCSITNKTGGNPADFEIKPFEDTAWVRNGWEDVVIKNKENTQQTALWINRGGPALVYFDGFDKPLTIYNDYRPDPGFEVNNLSPRNIMCFISANTMAASSAYVTVPPGQSKVWPRTGWEAVAFKSEDNKNRIGLFFDNKGARTTIDFHGFEEPLVIHEPPENFIADEHYAEAIRIADRSYASGNSRASSPGGLTASIYKVDKLEFLTTGKKTSLVDHNQIYTLALLINHLKYGLAEPGIVCSVTPDWVKVAVYTCEFDAIVVLGFPTKAIDLIAPDKKRPDVGTRVLVVSQFTYRRSPETEGVQADITMGPRSLDKWHNFQPLVAQFVTDDSYAPVWKEKMDQVDEDLWNDTWEGWVAWKARHGENFFRLGAPTKIAEIATTHVDNSLPAYVP
;
A
#
# COMPACT_ATOMS: atom_id res chain seq x y z
N MET A 1 15.79 -25.98 -1.33
CA MET A 1 16.75 -25.07 -1.99
C MET A 1 17.47 -24.26 -0.93
N ALA A 2 18.73 -23.90 -1.17
CA ALA A 2 19.42 -22.97 -0.29
C ALA A 2 18.77 -21.57 -0.37
N PRO A 3 18.66 -20.84 0.75
CA PRO A 3 18.14 -19.49 0.75
C PRO A 3 19.03 -18.55 -0.07
N GLY A 4 18.42 -17.63 -0.83
CA GLY A 4 19.16 -16.76 -1.73
C GLY A 4 18.27 -16.15 -2.81
N PHE A 5 18.89 -15.56 -3.82
CA PHE A 5 18.17 -15.08 -4.98
C PHE A 5 18.98 -15.25 -6.26
N LYS A 6 18.28 -15.31 -7.39
CA LYS A 6 18.83 -15.42 -8.74
C LYS A 6 18.31 -14.25 -9.57
N VAL A 7 19.20 -13.57 -10.29
CA VAL A 7 18.84 -12.54 -11.27
C VAL A 7 19.00 -13.12 -12.65
N HIS A 8 17.91 -13.14 -13.40
CA HIS A 8 17.82 -13.52 -14.81
C HIS A 8 17.80 -12.25 -15.67
N ASN A 9 18.79 -12.10 -16.53
CA ASN A 9 18.78 -11.06 -17.53
C ASN A 9 18.00 -11.55 -18.76
N ARG A 10 16.75 -11.13 -18.96
CA ARG A 10 15.96 -11.45 -20.17
C ARG A 10 16.06 -10.37 -21.25
N SER A 11 16.91 -9.37 -21.05
CA SER A 11 17.10 -8.27 -22.00
C SER A 11 18.21 -8.59 -23.01
N ASN A 12 18.35 -7.75 -24.04
CA ASN A 12 19.40 -7.85 -25.06
C ASN A 12 20.72 -7.15 -24.67
N GLN A 13 20.85 -6.61 -23.46
CA GLN A 13 22.01 -5.84 -23.01
C GLN A 13 22.77 -6.56 -21.90
N VAL A 14 24.08 -6.34 -21.81
CA VAL A 14 24.87 -6.77 -20.65
C VAL A 14 24.51 -5.85 -19.48
N ILE A 15 24.20 -6.44 -18.34
CA ILE A 15 23.94 -5.70 -17.11
C ILE A 15 25.03 -5.95 -16.08
N VAL A 16 25.23 -4.98 -15.19
CA VAL A 16 26.07 -5.07 -14.01
C VAL A 16 25.15 -5.12 -12.80
N CYS A 17 25.18 -6.21 -12.05
CA CYS A 17 24.40 -6.42 -10.84
C CYS A 17 25.31 -6.22 -9.61
N SER A 18 25.06 -5.19 -8.82
CA SER A 18 25.68 -4.97 -7.51
C SER A 18 24.76 -5.49 -6.41
N ILE A 19 25.31 -6.19 -5.42
CA ILE A 19 24.55 -6.66 -4.26
C ILE A 19 25.18 -6.10 -3.00
N THR A 20 24.35 -5.59 -2.08
CA THR A 20 24.86 -5.10 -0.79
C THR A 20 25.48 -6.22 0.05
N ASN A 21 26.14 -5.81 1.11
CA ASN A 21 26.81 -6.71 2.04
C ASN A 21 26.08 -6.76 3.40
N LYS A 22 24.76 -6.57 3.40
CA LYS A 22 24.01 -6.43 4.66
C LYS A 22 23.96 -7.75 5.44
N THR A 23 24.07 -8.89 4.75
CA THR A 23 24.03 -10.24 5.36
C THR A 23 25.35 -11.01 5.25
N GLY A 24 26.45 -10.31 4.93
CA GLY A 24 27.77 -10.88 4.69
C GLY A 24 28.05 -11.13 3.22
N GLY A 25 29.34 -11.25 2.84
CA GLY A 25 29.83 -11.19 1.45
C GLY A 25 30.85 -10.07 1.18
N ASN A 26 31.27 -9.92 -0.07
CA ASN A 26 31.90 -8.69 -0.54
C ASN A 26 30.92 -8.01 -1.51
N PRO A 27 30.67 -6.69 -1.36
CA PRO A 27 29.95 -5.96 -2.39
C PRO A 27 30.81 -6.00 -3.64
N ALA A 28 30.30 -6.65 -4.68
CA ALA A 28 30.97 -6.78 -5.96
C ALA A 28 29.95 -6.57 -7.07
N ASP A 29 30.45 -6.03 -8.16
CA ASP A 29 29.71 -5.85 -9.40
C ASP A 29 29.85 -7.13 -10.23
N PHE A 30 28.72 -7.72 -10.60
CA PHE A 30 28.66 -8.95 -11.38
C PHE A 30 28.08 -8.66 -12.76
N GLU A 31 28.85 -8.88 -13.83
CA GLU A 31 28.30 -8.80 -15.19
C GLU A 31 27.40 -10.02 -15.47
N ILE A 32 26.17 -9.78 -15.92
CA ILE A 32 25.23 -10.80 -16.39
C ILE A 32 24.92 -10.52 -17.86
N LYS A 33 25.29 -11.44 -18.75
CA LYS A 33 25.08 -11.26 -20.19
C LYS A 33 23.60 -11.41 -20.57
N PRO A 34 23.19 -10.98 -21.79
CA PRO A 34 21.86 -11.23 -22.31
C PRO A 34 21.45 -12.69 -22.18
N PHE A 35 20.26 -12.94 -21.64
CA PHE A 35 19.65 -14.27 -21.46
C PHE A 35 20.39 -15.21 -20.51
N GLU A 36 21.36 -14.71 -19.74
CA GLU A 36 22.02 -15.46 -18.67
C GLU A 36 21.39 -15.15 -17.30
N ASP A 37 21.80 -15.92 -16.30
CA ASP A 37 21.41 -15.68 -14.92
C ASP A 37 22.61 -15.83 -13.96
N THR A 38 22.47 -15.26 -12.77
CA THR A 38 23.44 -15.43 -11.68
C THR A 38 22.69 -15.57 -10.37
N ALA A 39 23.16 -16.45 -9.49
CA ALA A 39 22.54 -16.73 -8.20
C ALA A 39 23.48 -16.43 -7.05
N TRP A 40 22.91 -15.93 -5.95
CA TRP A 40 23.61 -15.61 -4.73
C TRP A 40 22.90 -16.27 -3.55
N VAL A 41 23.67 -17.03 -2.78
CA VAL A 41 23.20 -17.65 -1.53
C VAL A 41 23.36 -16.60 -0.42
N ARG A 42 22.28 -15.88 -0.13
CA ARG A 42 22.22 -14.81 0.87
C ARG A 42 21.06 -15.08 1.82
N ASN A 43 21.26 -14.76 3.08
CA ASN A 43 20.28 -15.00 4.15
C ASN A 43 19.91 -13.68 4.79
N GLY A 44 18.76 -13.14 4.41
CA GLY A 44 18.27 -11.86 4.90
C GLY A 44 18.14 -10.83 3.78
N TRP A 45 18.18 -9.55 4.16
CA TRP A 45 17.90 -8.40 3.30
C TRP A 45 19.11 -7.92 2.52
N GLU A 46 19.01 -7.84 1.19
CA GLU A 46 20.03 -7.36 0.27
C GLU A 46 19.45 -6.42 -0.79
N ASP A 47 20.08 -5.26 -1.00
CA ASP A 47 19.78 -4.40 -2.14
C ASP A 47 20.45 -5.02 -3.38
N VAL A 48 19.67 -5.28 -4.41
CA VAL A 48 20.11 -5.76 -5.72
C VAL A 48 19.97 -4.59 -6.69
N VAL A 49 21.10 -4.03 -7.11
CA VAL A 49 21.16 -2.88 -8.01
C VAL A 49 21.60 -3.38 -9.37
N ILE A 50 20.79 -3.17 -10.40
CA ILE A 50 21.08 -3.54 -11.78
C ILE A 50 21.36 -2.28 -12.56
N LYS A 51 22.52 -2.21 -13.21
CA LYS A 51 23.00 -1.06 -14.01
C LYS A 51 23.34 -1.54 -15.41
N ASN A 52 23.30 -0.65 -16.41
CA ASN A 52 23.98 -0.95 -17.67
C ASN A 52 25.51 -0.82 -17.48
N LYS A 53 26.27 -1.31 -18.45
CA LYS A 53 27.74 -1.31 -18.40
C LYS A 53 28.34 0.09 -18.28
N GLU A 54 27.68 1.09 -18.86
CA GLU A 54 28.08 2.50 -18.83
C GLU A 54 27.63 3.23 -17.55
N ASN A 55 26.84 2.57 -16.68
CA ASN A 55 26.25 3.13 -15.46
C ASN A 55 25.46 4.43 -15.69
N THR A 56 24.81 4.54 -16.84
CA THR A 56 23.93 5.67 -17.21
C THR A 56 22.45 5.38 -16.92
N GLN A 57 22.09 4.10 -16.76
CA GLN A 57 20.77 3.63 -16.37
C GLN A 57 20.91 2.64 -15.21
N GLN A 58 20.02 2.74 -14.23
CA GLN A 58 19.97 1.81 -13.13
C GLN A 58 18.54 1.55 -12.69
N THR A 59 18.33 0.37 -12.16
CA THR A 59 17.16 -0.01 -11.38
C THR A 59 17.63 -0.75 -10.14
N ALA A 60 16.87 -0.71 -9.07
CA ALA A 60 17.21 -1.39 -7.84
C ALA A 60 15.97 -2.07 -7.27
N LEU A 61 16.21 -3.04 -6.42
CA LEU A 61 15.19 -3.72 -5.65
C LEU A 61 15.80 -4.16 -4.32
N TRP A 62 14.98 -4.24 -3.28
CA TRP A 62 15.41 -4.74 -1.98
C TRP A 62 14.80 -6.13 -1.75
N ILE A 63 15.64 -7.15 -1.60
CA ILE A 63 15.20 -8.54 -1.38
C ILE A 63 15.62 -8.99 0.01
N ASN A 64 14.65 -9.28 0.89
CA ASN A 64 14.84 -10.23 1.97
C ASN A 64 14.56 -11.60 1.45
N ARG A 65 15.38 -12.60 1.72
CA ARG A 65 14.76 -13.91 1.88
C ARG A 65 15.55 -14.83 2.80
N GLY A 66 14.77 -15.61 3.56
CA GLY A 66 15.15 -16.92 4.08
C GLY A 66 14.76 -18.07 3.12
N GLY A 67 14.61 -17.78 1.83
CA GLY A 67 14.19 -18.70 0.75
C GLY A 67 14.66 -18.22 -0.64
N PRO A 68 14.53 -19.01 -1.71
CA PRO A 68 14.96 -18.65 -3.08
C PRO A 68 14.04 -17.62 -3.77
N ALA A 69 14.59 -16.51 -4.26
CA ALA A 69 13.89 -15.54 -5.14
C ALA A 69 14.47 -15.53 -6.57
N LEU A 70 13.64 -15.25 -7.58
CA LEU A 70 13.99 -15.12 -8.98
C LEU A 70 13.64 -13.70 -9.45
N VAL A 71 14.63 -12.86 -9.68
CA VAL A 71 14.50 -11.54 -10.29
C VAL A 71 14.65 -11.69 -11.79
N TYR A 72 13.77 -11.08 -12.57
CA TYR A 72 13.88 -11.02 -14.01
C TYR A 72 13.96 -9.56 -14.47
N PHE A 73 14.99 -9.31 -15.25
CA PHE A 73 15.27 -8.01 -15.84
C PHE A 73 14.98 -8.07 -17.34
N ASP A 74 13.92 -7.39 -17.78
CA ASP A 74 13.45 -7.38 -19.18
C ASP A 74 13.85 -6.10 -19.95
N GLY A 75 14.58 -5.19 -19.30
CA GLY A 75 14.98 -3.87 -19.83
C GLY A 75 14.83 -2.76 -18.77
N PHE A 76 15.53 -1.62 -18.93
CA PHE A 76 15.41 -0.47 -18.03
C PHE A 76 14.11 0.33 -18.21
N ASP A 77 13.46 0.14 -19.35
CA ASP A 77 12.14 0.68 -19.70
C ASP A 77 10.98 -0.13 -19.12
N LYS A 78 11.29 -1.27 -18.47
CA LYS A 78 10.31 -2.19 -17.90
C LYS A 78 10.52 -2.34 -16.40
N PRO A 79 9.45 -2.61 -15.63
CA PRO A 79 9.60 -2.96 -14.23
C PRO A 79 10.33 -4.29 -14.07
N LEU A 80 11.08 -4.42 -12.98
CA LEU A 80 11.67 -5.70 -12.58
C LEU A 80 10.55 -6.67 -12.22
N THR A 81 10.63 -7.89 -12.73
CA THR A 81 9.67 -8.95 -12.37
C THR A 81 10.31 -9.86 -11.34
N ILE A 82 9.76 -9.97 -10.14
CA ILE A 82 10.31 -10.84 -9.10
C ILE A 82 9.32 -11.97 -8.86
N TYR A 83 9.79 -13.20 -8.98
CA TYR A 83 9.06 -14.39 -8.56
C TYR A 83 9.73 -14.92 -7.31
N ASN A 84 8.94 -15.28 -6.32
CA ASN A 84 9.42 -16.18 -5.30
C ASN A 84 9.45 -17.57 -5.95
N ASP A 85 10.53 -18.35 -5.79
CA ASP A 85 10.42 -19.79 -6.08
C ASP A 85 9.47 -20.45 -5.06
N TYR A 86 9.07 -19.70 -4.02
CA TYR A 86 7.90 -19.95 -3.19
C TYR A 86 6.62 -19.35 -3.78
N ARG A 87 6.34 -19.54 -5.07
CA ARG A 87 4.94 -19.80 -5.40
C ARG A 87 4.68 -21.20 -4.87
N PRO A 88 3.71 -21.42 -3.96
CA PRO A 88 3.21 -22.77 -3.79
C PRO A 88 2.90 -23.27 -5.19
N ASP A 89 3.39 -24.45 -5.56
CA ASP A 89 3.33 -24.94 -6.94
C ASP A 89 1.97 -24.59 -7.56
N PRO A 90 1.96 -23.96 -8.76
CA PRO A 90 0.74 -23.49 -9.39
C PRO A 90 -0.30 -24.60 -9.36
N GLY A 91 -1.50 -24.26 -8.91
CA GLY A 91 -2.41 -25.28 -8.46
C GLY A 91 -3.62 -24.72 -7.76
N PHE A 92 -4.36 -25.63 -7.16
CA PHE A 92 -5.31 -25.27 -6.15
C PHE A 92 -5.35 -26.31 -5.04
N GLU A 93 -5.72 -25.85 -3.86
CA GLU A 93 -5.88 -26.67 -2.67
C GLU A 93 -7.34 -26.61 -2.23
N VAL A 94 -7.93 -27.77 -1.96
CA VAL A 94 -9.25 -27.86 -1.33
C VAL A 94 -9.05 -28.26 0.12
N ASN A 95 -9.55 -27.45 1.03
CA ASN A 95 -9.62 -27.75 2.46
C ASN A 95 -11.05 -28.18 2.80
N ASN A 96 -11.23 -29.39 3.31
CA ASN A 96 -12.52 -29.81 3.85
C ASN A 96 -12.60 -29.43 5.34
N LEU A 97 -13.17 -28.28 5.64
CA LEU A 97 -13.38 -27.80 7.01
C LEU A 97 -14.75 -28.21 7.57
N SER A 98 -15.53 -28.97 6.80
CA SER A 98 -16.82 -29.52 7.22
C SER A 98 -16.65 -30.81 8.05
N PRO A 99 -17.66 -31.22 8.84
CA PRO A 99 -17.61 -32.45 9.64
C PRO A 99 -17.88 -33.74 8.83
N ARG A 100 -18.00 -33.67 7.50
CA ARG A 100 -18.38 -34.81 6.64
C ARG A 100 -17.39 -35.03 5.51
N ASN A 101 -17.32 -36.24 4.97
CA ASN A 101 -16.59 -36.50 3.73
C ASN A 101 -17.22 -35.70 2.58
N ILE A 102 -16.37 -35.18 1.69
CA ILE A 102 -16.82 -34.58 0.43
C ILE A 102 -16.22 -35.33 -0.74
N MET A 103 -17.01 -35.49 -1.79
CA MET A 103 -16.52 -35.95 -3.09
C MET A 103 -16.25 -34.74 -3.97
N CYS A 104 -14.98 -34.45 -4.22
CA CYS A 104 -14.50 -33.34 -5.04
C CYS A 104 -14.26 -33.81 -6.48
N PHE A 105 -15.08 -33.35 -7.41
CA PHE A 105 -14.85 -33.43 -8.86
C PHE A 105 -13.91 -32.34 -9.32
N ILE A 106 -13.00 -32.69 -10.23
CA ILE A 106 -12.10 -31.75 -10.86
C ILE A 106 -12.13 -31.96 -12.37
N SER A 107 -12.36 -30.89 -13.10
CA SER A 107 -12.36 -30.90 -14.56
C SER A 107 -11.00 -31.27 -15.16
N ALA A 108 -10.99 -31.57 -16.45
CA ALA A 108 -9.78 -31.79 -17.23
C ALA A 108 -9.50 -30.62 -18.19
N ASN A 109 -9.89 -29.40 -17.81
CA ASN A 109 -9.94 -28.28 -18.76
C ASN A 109 -8.55 -27.80 -19.20
N THR A 110 -7.54 -27.88 -18.33
CA THR A 110 -6.20 -27.32 -18.58
C THR A 110 -5.13 -28.38 -18.86
N MET A 111 -5.42 -29.66 -18.65
CA MET A 111 -4.49 -30.77 -18.86
C MET A 111 -5.20 -31.97 -19.47
N ALA A 112 -4.48 -32.78 -20.25
CA ALA A 112 -4.92 -34.08 -20.76
C ALA A 112 -5.06 -35.17 -19.65
N ALA A 113 -5.43 -34.77 -18.44
CA ALA A 113 -5.72 -35.68 -17.32
C ALA A 113 -7.18 -36.10 -17.37
N SER A 114 -7.52 -37.29 -16.84
CA SER A 114 -8.92 -37.68 -16.69
C SER A 114 -9.59 -36.86 -15.57
N SER A 115 -10.80 -36.36 -15.81
CA SER A 115 -11.64 -35.84 -14.73
C SER A 115 -11.93 -36.95 -13.71
N ALA A 116 -11.84 -36.65 -12.42
CA ALA A 116 -12.01 -37.64 -11.37
C ALA A 116 -12.72 -37.04 -10.17
N TYR A 117 -13.45 -37.89 -9.46
CA TYR A 117 -13.92 -37.60 -8.11
C TYR A 117 -12.87 -38.09 -7.11
N VAL A 118 -12.49 -37.24 -6.18
CA VAL A 118 -11.58 -37.55 -5.08
C VAL A 118 -12.32 -37.29 -3.77
N THR A 119 -12.31 -38.26 -2.86
CA THR A 119 -12.85 -38.06 -1.51
C THR A 119 -11.84 -37.28 -0.68
N VAL A 120 -12.29 -36.18 -0.05
CA VAL A 120 -11.51 -35.39 0.91
C VAL A 120 -12.17 -35.54 2.29
N PRO A 121 -11.53 -36.23 3.26
CA PRO A 121 -12.09 -36.42 4.60
C PRO A 121 -12.20 -35.11 5.41
N PRO A 122 -13.01 -35.08 6.48
CA PRO A 122 -13.08 -33.94 7.41
C PRO A 122 -11.71 -33.53 7.94
N GLY A 123 -11.44 -32.22 7.95
CA GLY A 123 -10.19 -31.63 8.44
C GLY A 123 -8.96 -31.90 7.58
N GLN A 124 -9.11 -32.53 6.41
CA GLN A 124 -8.01 -32.78 5.48
C GLN A 124 -8.02 -31.81 4.29
N SER A 125 -6.86 -31.66 3.68
CA SER A 125 -6.69 -30.92 2.44
C SER A 125 -6.17 -31.81 1.31
N LYS A 126 -6.39 -31.37 0.08
CA LYS A 126 -5.81 -32.01 -1.11
C LYS A 126 -5.39 -30.94 -2.10
N VAL A 127 -4.22 -31.14 -2.69
CA VAL A 127 -3.59 -30.20 -3.63
C VAL A 127 -3.57 -30.80 -5.03
N TRP A 128 -3.88 -29.98 -6.03
CA TRP A 128 -3.77 -30.31 -7.45
C TRP A 128 -2.85 -29.30 -8.14
N PRO A 129 -1.67 -29.73 -8.63
CA PRO A 129 -0.70 -28.84 -9.28
C PRO A 129 -1.09 -28.60 -10.74
N ARG A 130 -2.17 -27.86 -10.97
CA ARG A 130 -2.72 -27.56 -12.29
C ARG A 130 -2.84 -26.06 -12.49
N THR A 131 -2.77 -25.58 -13.72
CA THR A 131 -2.68 -24.15 -14.01
C THR A 131 -3.70 -23.72 -15.04
N GLY A 132 -4.35 -22.58 -14.84
CA GLY A 132 -5.37 -22.02 -15.72
C GLY A 132 -6.80 -22.27 -15.20
N TRP A 133 -7.75 -22.34 -16.13
CA TRP A 133 -9.17 -22.50 -15.84
C TRP A 133 -9.55 -23.90 -15.34
N GLU A 134 -10.16 -23.98 -14.17
CA GLU A 134 -10.63 -25.23 -13.57
C GLU A 134 -12.08 -25.11 -13.09
N ALA A 135 -12.85 -26.18 -13.28
CA ALA A 135 -14.12 -26.40 -12.61
C ALA A 135 -13.93 -27.41 -11.48
N VAL A 136 -14.24 -26.96 -10.27
CA VAL A 136 -14.22 -27.80 -9.06
C VAL A 136 -15.65 -27.91 -8.55
N ALA A 137 -16.13 -29.12 -8.34
CA ALA A 137 -17.47 -29.36 -7.81
C ALA A 137 -17.43 -30.33 -6.65
N PHE A 138 -18.21 -30.05 -5.62
CA PHE A 138 -18.35 -30.86 -4.43
C PHE A 138 -19.72 -31.52 -4.45
N LYS A 139 -19.80 -32.78 -4.03
CA LYS A 139 -21.07 -33.45 -3.75
C LYS A 139 -21.01 -34.22 -2.44
N SER A 140 -22.16 -34.34 -1.78
CA SER A 140 -22.32 -35.19 -0.62
C SER A 140 -22.20 -36.68 -1.02
N GLU A 141 -21.87 -37.55 -0.07
CA GLU A 141 -21.77 -39.00 -0.30
C GLU A 141 -23.08 -39.61 -0.82
N ASP A 142 -24.22 -39.09 -0.36
CA ASP A 142 -25.56 -39.48 -0.83
C ASP A 142 -25.98 -38.80 -2.14
N ASN A 143 -25.11 -37.96 -2.71
CA ASN A 143 -25.30 -37.24 -3.96
C ASN A 143 -26.53 -36.30 -3.99
N LYS A 144 -27.08 -35.91 -2.84
CA LYS A 144 -28.23 -34.99 -2.75
C LYS A 144 -27.84 -33.53 -2.83
N ASN A 145 -26.66 -33.17 -2.33
CA ASN A 145 -26.18 -31.78 -2.31
C ASN A 145 -24.99 -31.62 -3.24
N ARG A 146 -24.95 -30.48 -3.95
CA ARG A 146 -23.87 -30.12 -4.86
C ARG A 146 -23.61 -28.62 -4.81
N ILE A 147 -22.34 -28.24 -4.83
CA ILE A 147 -21.88 -26.87 -5.01
C ILE A 147 -20.60 -26.91 -5.84
N GLY A 148 -20.32 -25.89 -6.63
CA GLY A 148 -19.11 -25.86 -7.43
C GLY A 148 -18.73 -24.45 -7.82
N LEU A 149 -17.51 -24.32 -8.31
CA LEU A 149 -16.93 -23.07 -8.75
C LEU A 149 -16.14 -23.28 -10.05
N PHE A 150 -16.07 -22.22 -10.85
CA PHE A 150 -15.24 -22.15 -12.04
C PHE A 150 -14.32 -20.95 -11.88
N PHE A 151 -13.00 -21.18 -11.95
CA PHE A 151 -12.00 -20.16 -11.64
C PHE A 151 -10.74 -20.35 -12.48
N ASP A 152 -9.95 -19.29 -12.59
CA ASP A 152 -8.59 -19.32 -13.15
C ASP A 152 -7.61 -19.03 -12.02
N ASN A 153 -6.65 -19.92 -11.79
CA ASN A 153 -5.64 -19.70 -10.76
C ASN A 153 -4.49 -18.79 -11.20
N LYS A 154 -4.52 -18.29 -12.44
CA LYS A 154 -3.60 -17.26 -12.98
C LYS A 154 -2.11 -17.62 -12.80
N GLY A 155 -1.77 -18.91 -12.77
CA GLY A 155 -0.38 -19.32 -12.57
C GLY A 155 0.12 -19.33 -11.12
N ALA A 156 -0.77 -19.31 -10.13
CA ALA A 156 -0.44 -19.38 -8.71
C ALA A 156 -1.41 -20.32 -7.97
N ARG A 157 -1.18 -20.57 -6.67
CA ARG A 157 -2.03 -21.46 -5.88
C ARG A 157 -3.26 -20.73 -5.36
N THR A 158 -4.45 -21.20 -5.74
CA THR A 158 -5.74 -20.81 -5.14
C THR A 158 -6.11 -21.78 -4.02
N THR A 159 -6.62 -21.30 -2.90
CA THR A 159 -7.15 -22.18 -1.84
C THR A 159 -8.66 -22.08 -1.79
N ILE A 160 -9.34 -23.22 -1.65
CA ILE A 160 -10.81 -23.33 -1.59
C ILE A 160 -11.16 -23.99 -0.28
N ASP A 161 -11.79 -23.25 0.62
CA ASP A 161 -12.27 -23.79 1.89
C ASP A 161 -13.74 -24.19 1.77
N PHE A 162 -14.01 -25.46 2.08
CA PHE A 162 -15.36 -26.03 2.11
C PHE A 162 -15.82 -26.19 3.56
N HIS A 163 -16.82 -25.40 3.97
CA HIS A 163 -17.39 -25.45 5.33
C HIS A 163 -18.68 -26.28 5.42
N GLY A 164 -19.38 -26.46 4.29
CA GLY A 164 -20.64 -27.19 4.21
C GLY A 164 -21.43 -26.81 2.96
N PHE A 165 -22.50 -27.54 2.65
CA PHE A 165 -23.36 -27.22 1.49
C PHE A 165 -24.28 -26.02 1.71
N GLU A 166 -24.48 -25.62 2.97
CA GLU A 166 -25.30 -24.47 3.36
C GLU A 166 -24.48 -23.18 3.47
N GLU A 167 -23.16 -23.28 3.33
CA GLU A 167 -22.23 -22.14 3.44
C GLU A 167 -21.60 -21.85 2.06
N PRO A 168 -21.32 -20.58 1.75
CA PRO A 168 -20.59 -20.24 0.55
C PRO A 168 -19.17 -20.81 0.60
N LEU A 169 -18.63 -21.17 -0.57
CA LEU A 169 -17.22 -21.52 -0.69
C LEU A 169 -16.37 -20.28 -0.44
N VAL A 170 -15.34 -20.40 0.41
CA VAL A 170 -14.37 -19.31 0.62
C VAL A 170 -13.19 -19.58 -0.31
N ILE A 171 -12.97 -18.65 -1.24
CA ILE A 171 -11.90 -18.74 -2.23
C ILE A 171 -10.83 -17.74 -1.85
N HIS A 172 -9.64 -18.24 -1.53
CA HIS A 172 -8.45 -17.44 -1.37
C HIS A 172 -7.72 -17.46 -2.70
N GLU A 173 -8.01 -16.46 -3.54
CA GLU A 173 -7.18 -16.22 -4.70
C GLU A 173 -5.74 -15.90 -4.24
N PRO A 174 -4.72 -16.38 -4.95
CA PRO A 174 -3.36 -15.92 -4.69
C PRO A 174 -3.39 -14.38 -4.72
N PRO A 175 -2.75 -13.69 -3.76
CA PRO A 175 -2.82 -12.24 -3.72
C PRO A 175 -2.39 -11.72 -5.09
N GLU A 176 -3.31 -11.00 -5.76
CA GLU A 176 -3.09 -10.52 -7.14
C GLU A 176 -1.77 -9.73 -7.25
N ASN A 177 -1.28 -9.23 -6.11
CA ASN A 177 0.03 -8.61 -5.96
C ASN A 177 0.78 -9.14 -4.72
N PHE A 178 1.21 -10.40 -4.70
CA PHE A 178 2.18 -10.88 -3.71
C PHE A 178 3.37 -9.91 -3.49
N ILE A 179 3.82 -9.23 -4.56
CA ILE A 179 4.85 -8.18 -4.49
C ILE A 179 4.39 -6.96 -3.69
N ALA A 180 3.14 -6.52 -3.87
CA ALA A 180 2.58 -5.43 -3.07
C ALA A 180 2.48 -5.82 -1.60
N ASP A 181 2.06 -7.05 -1.30
CA ASP A 181 1.97 -7.54 0.08
C ASP A 181 3.34 -7.65 0.74
N GLU A 182 4.36 -8.07 0.00
CA GLU A 182 5.75 -8.12 0.47
C GLU A 182 6.37 -6.73 0.65
N HIS A 183 6.14 -5.80 -0.29
CA HIS A 183 6.56 -4.41 -0.12
C HIS A 183 5.83 -3.73 1.02
N TYR A 184 4.55 -4.05 1.22
CA TYR A 184 3.78 -3.54 2.34
C TYR A 184 4.26 -4.11 3.67
N ALA A 185 4.48 -5.43 3.76
CA ALA A 185 5.08 -6.08 4.92
C ALA A 185 6.46 -5.49 5.24
N GLU A 186 7.25 -5.17 4.22
CA GLU A 186 8.54 -4.53 4.42
C GLU A 186 8.42 -3.08 4.87
N ALA A 187 7.51 -2.31 4.28
CA ALA A 187 7.23 -0.95 4.73
C ALA A 187 6.76 -0.92 6.20
N ILE A 188 5.93 -1.87 6.61
CA ILE A 188 5.55 -2.10 8.01
C ILE A 188 6.80 -2.36 8.86
N ARG A 189 7.69 -3.26 8.43
CA ARG A 189 8.88 -3.61 9.21
C ARG A 189 9.87 -2.45 9.33
N ILE A 190 10.06 -1.66 8.27
CA ILE A 190 10.86 -0.42 8.30
C ILE A 190 10.26 0.54 9.33
N ALA A 191 8.94 0.73 9.30
CA ALA A 191 8.22 1.58 10.24
C ALA A 191 8.42 1.13 11.69
N ASP A 192 8.20 -0.16 11.97
CA ASP A 192 8.28 -0.73 13.31
C ASP A 192 9.73 -0.70 13.85
N ARG A 193 10.72 -1.00 13.00
CA ARG A 193 12.15 -0.89 13.35
C ARG A 193 12.54 0.55 13.66
N SER A 194 12.11 1.50 12.84
CA SER A 194 12.38 2.92 13.05
C SER A 194 11.88 3.38 14.42
N TYR A 195 10.67 2.96 14.79
CA TYR A 195 10.09 3.21 16.11
C TYR A 195 10.90 2.55 17.24
N ALA A 196 11.18 1.25 17.14
CA ALA A 196 11.93 0.52 18.15
C ALA A 196 13.36 1.07 18.36
N SER A 197 13.99 1.64 17.32
CA SER A 197 15.32 2.24 17.41
C SER A 197 15.31 3.71 17.87
N GLY A 198 14.15 4.28 18.22
CA GLY A 198 14.02 5.70 18.57
C GLY A 198 14.24 6.67 17.40
N ASN A 199 14.19 6.18 16.16
CA ASN A 199 14.34 6.96 14.93
C ASN A 199 13.01 7.28 14.25
N SER A 200 11.89 6.85 14.85
CA SER A 200 10.56 7.19 14.35
C SER A 200 10.34 8.69 14.41
N ARG A 201 9.73 9.19 13.33
CA ARG A 201 9.36 10.60 13.20
C ARG A 201 7.99 10.90 13.80
N ALA A 202 7.39 9.89 14.42
CA ALA A 202 6.03 9.89 14.86
C ALA A 202 6.01 9.99 16.39
N SER A 203 5.17 10.89 16.90
CA SER A 203 5.26 11.42 18.27
C SER A 203 4.44 10.64 19.30
N SER A 204 3.46 9.83 18.90
CA SER A 204 2.57 9.10 19.81
C SER A 204 1.88 7.92 19.12
N PRO A 205 1.74 6.73 19.73
CA PRO A 205 0.99 5.60 19.17
C PRO A 205 -0.40 6.00 18.63
N GLY A 206 -0.55 5.93 17.30
CA GLY A 206 -1.78 6.16 16.56
C GLY A 206 -2.63 4.90 16.43
N GLY A 207 -1.99 3.72 16.35
CA GLY A 207 -2.66 2.43 16.32
C GLY A 207 -3.44 2.13 15.04
N LEU A 208 -3.12 2.82 13.93
CA LEU A 208 -3.83 2.70 12.66
C LEU A 208 -3.04 1.89 11.62
N THR A 209 -3.78 1.13 10.81
CA THR A 209 -3.29 0.27 9.73
C THR A 209 -3.52 0.97 8.40
N ALA A 210 -2.44 1.13 7.63
CA ALA A 210 -2.53 1.74 6.31
C ALA A 210 -3.32 0.85 5.35
N SER A 211 -4.08 1.48 4.45
CA SER A 211 -4.79 0.80 3.36
C SER A 211 -4.09 1.10 2.05
N ILE A 212 -3.36 0.11 1.50
CA ILE A 212 -2.69 0.25 0.20
C ILE A 212 -3.71 0.58 -0.89
N TYR A 213 -4.87 -0.09 -0.86
CA TYR A 213 -5.94 0.19 -1.79
C TYR A 213 -6.35 1.66 -1.78
N LYS A 214 -6.65 2.22 -0.60
CA LYS A 214 -7.13 3.60 -0.51
C LYS A 214 -6.06 4.61 -0.91
N VAL A 215 -4.82 4.38 -0.45
CA VAL A 215 -3.64 5.19 -0.80
C VAL A 215 -3.45 5.23 -2.32
N ASP A 216 -3.43 4.08 -3.00
CA ASP A 216 -3.20 4.01 -4.44
C ASP A 216 -4.35 4.66 -5.23
N LYS A 217 -5.59 4.52 -4.76
CA LYS A 217 -6.74 5.22 -5.38
C LYS A 217 -6.63 6.73 -5.21
N LEU A 218 -6.23 7.19 -4.03
CA LEU A 218 -6.06 8.60 -3.73
C LEU A 218 -4.94 9.21 -4.57
N GLU A 219 -3.80 8.53 -4.68
CA GLU A 219 -2.69 8.90 -5.57
C GLU A 219 -3.15 9.02 -7.02
N PHE A 220 -3.74 7.94 -7.55
CA PHE A 220 -4.14 7.88 -8.95
C PHE A 220 -5.13 8.96 -9.33
N LEU A 221 -6.17 9.15 -8.53
CA LEU A 221 -7.26 10.07 -8.87
C LEU A 221 -6.92 11.53 -8.60
N THR A 222 -5.97 11.80 -7.69
CA THR A 222 -5.51 13.17 -7.42
C THR A 222 -4.47 13.63 -8.44
N THR A 223 -3.57 12.73 -8.87
CA THR A 223 -2.44 13.09 -9.74
C THR A 223 -2.65 12.74 -11.20
N GLY A 224 -3.63 11.90 -11.52
CA GLY A 224 -3.83 11.30 -12.85
C GLY A 224 -2.75 10.27 -13.24
N LYS A 225 -1.79 9.99 -12.37
CA LYS A 225 -0.68 9.06 -12.61
C LYS A 225 -0.89 7.81 -11.79
N LYS A 226 -0.70 6.64 -12.41
CA LYS A 226 -0.64 5.38 -11.68
C LYS A 226 0.73 5.30 -11.00
N THR A 227 0.86 5.95 -9.85
CA THR A 227 1.97 5.78 -8.91
C THR A 227 1.45 4.93 -7.77
N SER A 228 2.05 3.75 -7.56
CA SER A 228 1.70 2.92 -6.42
C SER A 228 2.72 3.15 -5.33
N LEU A 229 2.28 3.41 -4.09
CA LEU A 229 3.21 3.54 -2.96
C LEU A 229 3.93 2.21 -2.66
N VAL A 230 3.43 1.09 -3.20
CA VAL A 230 4.12 -0.21 -3.17
C VAL A 230 5.10 -0.40 -4.33
N ASP A 231 5.34 0.60 -5.18
CA ASP A 231 6.48 0.58 -6.09
C ASP A 231 7.78 0.76 -5.29
N HIS A 232 8.86 0.07 -5.69
CA HIS A 232 10.13 0.05 -4.95
C HIS A 232 10.69 1.45 -4.64
N ASN A 233 10.51 2.41 -5.54
CA ASN A 233 10.96 3.79 -5.36
C ASN A 233 10.20 4.55 -4.26
N GLN A 234 9.08 4.01 -3.77
CA GLN A 234 8.18 4.64 -2.82
C GLN A 234 8.01 3.85 -1.51
N ILE A 235 8.72 2.72 -1.34
CA ILE A 235 8.63 1.89 -0.12
C ILE A 235 8.97 2.66 1.16
N TYR A 236 9.92 3.61 1.11
CA TYR A 236 10.24 4.47 2.24
C TYR A 236 9.15 5.49 2.53
N THR A 237 8.49 6.02 1.49
CA THR A 237 7.33 6.90 1.63
C THR A 237 6.17 6.14 2.28
N LEU A 238 5.93 4.90 1.84
CA LEU A 238 4.94 4.02 2.44
C LEU A 238 5.29 3.67 3.90
N ALA A 239 6.56 3.37 4.18
CA ALA A 239 7.02 3.09 5.54
C ALA A 239 6.87 4.31 6.46
N LEU A 240 7.16 5.51 5.97
CA LEU A 240 6.91 6.76 6.71
C LEU A 240 5.43 6.94 6.98
N LEU A 241 4.57 6.75 5.98
CA LEU A 241 3.12 6.82 6.12
C LEU A 241 2.62 5.82 7.18
N ILE A 242 3.05 4.55 7.11
CA ILE A 242 2.70 3.52 8.11
C ILE A 242 3.23 3.92 9.48
N ASN A 243 4.45 4.44 9.58
CA ASN A 243 5.04 4.87 10.84
C ASN A 243 4.20 5.97 11.49
N HIS A 244 3.73 6.97 10.74
CA HIS A 244 2.86 8.02 11.26
C HIS A 244 1.44 7.53 11.58
N LEU A 245 0.90 6.57 10.83
CA LEU A 245 -0.41 5.97 11.15
C LEU A 245 -0.35 5.11 12.42
N LYS A 246 0.69 4.30 12.58
CA LYS A 246 0.88 3.46 13.77
C LYS A 246 1.35 4.24 14.99
N TYR A 247 2.20 5.24 14.80
CA TYR A 247 2.99 5.86 15.87
C TYR A 247 2.94 7.39 15.88
N GLY A 248 2.07 8.03 15.10
CA GLY A 248 1.94 9.49 15.01
C GLY A 248 0.82 10.08 15.85
N LEU A 249 1.04 11.32 16.30
CA LEU A 249 0.00 12.12 16.94
C LEU A 249 -1.17 12.31 15.96
N ALA A 250 -2.36 11.98 16.43
CA ALA A 250 -3.59 12.29 15.74
C ALA A 250 -3.99 13.73 16.05
N GLU A 251 -4.22 14.51 15.01
CA GLU A 251 -4.64 15.91 15.07
C GLU A 251 -6.07 16.05 14.52
N PRO A 252 -6.82 17.08 14.93
CA PRO A 252 -8.14 17.32 14.38
C PRO A 252 -8.10 17.81 12.94
N GLY A 253 -9.00 17.25 12.12
CA GLY A 253 -9.37 17.84 10.84
C GLY A 253 -10.89 17.92 10.70
N ILE A 254 -11.38 18.91 9.96
CA ILE A 254 -12.82 19.08 9.71
C ILE A 254 -13.06 19.22 8.21
N VAL A 255 -14.03 18.45 7.70
CA VAL A 255 -14.52 18.62 6.33
C VAL A 255 -15.15 19.99 6.21
N CYS A 256 -14.52 20.88 5.44
CA CYS A 256 -14.82 22.30 5.43
C CYS A 256 -15.53 22.77 4.16
N SER A 257 -15.47 21.98 3.08
CA SER A 257 -16.19 22.22 1.83
C SER A 257 -16.40 20.92 1.07
N VAL A 258 -17.58 20.74 0.48
CA VAL A 258 -17.93 19.58 -0.35
C VAL A 258 -18.59 20.09 -1.62
N THR A 259 -17.95 19.88 -2.76
CA THR A 259 -18.43 20.26 -4.08
C THR A 259 -18.52 19.03 -4.99
N PRO A 260 -19.12 19.14 -6.20
CA PRO A 260 -19.14 18.03 -7.14
C PRO A 260 -17.75 17.47 -7.47
N ASP A 261 -16.72 18.31 -7.46
CA ASP A 261 -15.36 17.96 -7.90
C ASP A 261 -14.39 17.73 -6.74
N TRP A 262 -14.58 18.42 -5.61
CA TRP A 262 -13.64 18.38 -4.50
C TRP A 262 -14.31 18.24 -3.14
N VAL A 263 -13.70 17.43 -2.27
CA VAL A 263 -13.92 17.43 -0.83
C VAL A 263 -12.71 18.07 -0.18
N LYS A 264 -12.91 19.07 0.68
CA LYS A 264 -11.84 19.79 1.36
C LYS A 264 -11.88 19.56 2.86
N VAL A 265 -10.71 19.40 3.45
CA VAL A 265 -10.51 19.18 4.89
C VAL A 265 -9.55 20.24 5.41
N ALA A 266 -10.01 21.03 6.37
CA ALA A 266 -9.15 21.91 7.15
C ALA A 266 -8.46 21.08 8.23
N VAL A 267 -7.15 21.23 8.36
CA VAL A 267 -6.32 20.49 9.31
C VAL A 267 -5.58 21.47 10.19
N TYR A 268 -5.72 21.27 11.50
CA TYR A 268 -4.92 21.97 12.49
C TYR A 268 -3.67 21.18 12.84
N THR A 269 -2.57 21.88 13.10
CA THR A 269 -1.43 21.30 13.81
C THR A 269 -0.92 22.23 14.90
N CYS A 270 -0.62 21.65 16.06
CA CYS A 270 -0.11 22.39 17.21
C CYS A 270 1.33 22.90 16.99
N GLU A 271 2.07 22.28 16.08
CA GLU A 271 3.45 22.67 15.79
C GLU A 271 3.52 24.10 15.23
N PHE A 272 2.62 24.41 14.31
CA PHE A 272 2.56 25.70 13.64
C PHE A 272 1.47 26.60 14.22
N ASP A 273 0.62 26.08 15.10
CA ASP A 273 -0.62 26.73 15.56
C ASP A 273 -1.40 27.30 14.36
N ALA A 274 -1.53 26.49 13.31
CA ALA A 274 -1.94 26.92 11.98
C ALA A 274 -2.89 25.92 11.33
N ILE A 275 -3.65 26.41 10.36
CA ILE A 275 -4.51 25.60 9.49
C ILE A 275 -3.87 25.48 8.11
N VAL A 276 -3.88 24.27 7.57
CA VAL A 276 -3.78 24.03 6.12
C VAL A 276 -5.02 23.32 5.64
N VAL A 277 -5.30 23.47 4.34
CA VAL A 277 -6.50 22.89 3.74
C VAL A 277 -6.06 21.87 2.70
N LEU A 278 -6.57 20.66 2.82
CA LEU A 278 -6.34 19.57 1.88
C LEU A 278 -7.54 19.43 0.97
N GLY A 279 -7.31 19.28 -0.34
CA GLY A 279 -8.35 18.99 -1.33
C GLY A 279 -8.20 17.58 -1.90
N PHE A 280 -9.31 16.85 -1.90
CA PHE A 280 -9.41 15.50 -2.41
C PHE A 280 -10.42 15.46 -3.56
N PRO A 281 -10.09 14.85 -4.71
CA PRO A 281 -11.07 14.68 -5.77
C PRO A 281 -12.26 13.89 -5.25
N THR A 282 -13.46 14.38 -5.50
CA THR A 282 -14.69 13.76 -5.00
C THR A 282 -14.83 12.30 -5.47
N LYS A 283 -14.39 12.00 -6.71
CA LYS A 283 -14.33 10.63 -7.24
C LYS A 283 -13.43 9.69 -6.42
N ALA A 284 -12.36 10.22 -5.82
CA ALA A 284 -11.49 9.43 -4.95
C ALA A 284 -12.21 9.11 -3.64
N ILE A 285 -12.82 10.13 -3.03
CA ILE A 285 -13.59 9.99 -1.78
C ILE A 285 -14.73 8.99 -1.94
N ASP A 286 -15.45 9.00 -3.06
CA ASP A 286 -16.51 8.01 -3.35
C ASP A 286 -16.06 6.55 -3.27
N LEU A 287 -14.78 6.29 -3.54
CA LEU A 287 -14.22 4.94 -3.55
C LEU A 287 -13.61 4.53 -2.21
N ILE A 288 -13.08 5.50 -1.45
CA ILE A 288 -12.23 5.24 -0.27
C ILE A 288 -12.86 5.67 1.05
N ALA A 289 -13.89 6.53 1.01
CA ALA A 289 -14.56 6.99 2.20
C ALA A 289 -15.20 5.82 2.97
N PRO A 290 -15.28 5.93 4.30
CA PRO A 290 -16.04 4.98 5.09
C PRO A 290 -17.49 4.88 4.56
N ASP A 291 -18.03 3.65 4.49
CA ASP A 291 -19.33 3.30 3.88
C ASP A 291 -19.55 3.69 2.41
N LYS A 292 -18.48 4.09 1.69
CA LYS A 292 -18.58 4.64 0.32
C LYS A 292 -19.55 5.82 0.24
N LYS A 293 -19.69 6.56 1.34
CA LYS A 293 -20.51 7.77 1.43
C LYS A 293 -19.60 8.98 1.58
N ARG A 294 -19.84 10.02 0.79
CA ARG A 294 -19.15 11.31 0.96
C ARG A 294 -19.47 11.88 2.35
N PRO A 295 -18.47 12.41 3.06
CA PRO A 295 -18.72 13.10 4.32
C PRO A 295 -19.43 14.43 4.07
N ASP A 296 -20.19 14.88 5.07
CA ASP A 296 -20.86 16.19 5.05
C ASP A 296 -19.92 17.29 5.58
N VAL A 297 -20.19 18.55 5.25
CA VAL A 297 -19.47 19.69 5.86
C VAL A 297 -19.68 19.67 7.38
N GLY A 298 -18.60 19.88 8.13
CA GLY A 298 -18.56 19.76 9.59
C GLY A 298 -18.21 18.35 10.09
N THR A 299 -18.10 17.35 9.21
CA THR A 299 -17.63 16.01 9.60
C THR A 299 -16.23 16.09 10.18
N ARG A 300 -16.06 15.59 11.40
CA ARG A 300 -14.76 15.48 12.09
C ARG A 300 -13.97 14.30 11.54
N VAL A 301 -12.68 14.53 11.31
CA VAL A 301 -11.72 13.52 10.86
C VAL A 301 -10.45 13.55 11.71
N LEU A 302 -9.71 12.44 11.76
CA LEU A 302 -8.36 12.46 12.34
C LEU A 302 -7.33 12.60 11.25
N VAL A 303 -6.27 13.30 11.60
CA VAL A 303 -5.18 13.60 10.70
C VAL A 303 -3.88 13.15 11.34
N VAL A 304 -3.01 12.52 10.55
CA VAL A 304 -1.63 12.25 10.97
C VAL A 304 -0.69 13.10 10.15
N SER A 305 0.13 13.90 10.82
CA SER A 305 1.03 14.84 10.15
C SER A 305 2.43 14.25 10.04
N GLN A 306 3.01 14.31 8.83
CA GLN A 306 4.46 14.14 8.63
C GLN A 306 5.13 15.51 8.67
N PHE A 307 6.35 15.61 9.20
CA PHE A 307 7.05 16.90 9.33
C PHE A 307 8.40 16.88 8.61
N THR A 308 8.79 18.03 8.06
CA THR A 308 10.11 18.25 7.45
C THR A 308 11.07 18.80 8.51
N TYR A 309 12.21 18.12 8.69
CA TYR A 309 13.28 18.57 9.58
C TYR A 309 13.89 19.88 9.09
N ARG A 310 14.10 20.82 10.03
CA ARG A 310 14.92 22.00 9.82
C ARG A 310 16.38 21.59 9.61
N ARG A 311 16.80 21.42 8.35
CA ARG A 311 18.20 21.04 8.01
C ARG A 311 19.15 22.25 8.07
N SER A 312 18.66 23.43 7.72
CA SER A 312 19.38 24.70 7.88
C SER A 312 18.37 25.86 7.96
N PRO A 313 18.53 26.83 8.88
CA PRO A 313 17.69 28.02 8.95
C PRO A 313 17.70 28.89 7.68
N GLU A 314 18.73 28.75 6.84
CA GLU A 314 19.00 29.66 5.72
C GLU A 314 18.45 29.18 4.37
N THR A 315 18.05 27.90 4.24
CA THR A 315 17.72 27.30 2.92
C THR A 315 16.33 26.70 2.80
N GLU A 316 15.60 26.48 3.91
CA GLU A 316 14.26 25.90 3.88
C GLU A 316 13.28 26.85 4.57
N GLY A 317 12.43 27.50 3.78
CA GLY A 317 11.35 28.34 4.29
C GLY A 317 10.12 27.51 4.64
N VAL A 318 9.31 28.02 5.57
CA VAL A 318 7.94 27.56 5.78
C VAL A 318 7.13 27.80 4.50
N GLN A 319 6.34 26.82 4.07
CA GLN A 319 5.51 26.95 2.88
C GLN A 319 4.54 28.13 3.00
N ALA A 320 4.32 28.84 1.89
CA ALA A 320 3.60 30.11 1.86
C ALA A 320 2.13 30.02 2.31
N ASP A 321 1.56 28.82 2.34
CA ASP A 321 0.20 28.58 2.80
C ASP A 321 0.09 28.30 4.30
N ILE A 322 1.22 28.15 4.99
CA ILE A 322 1.28 28.05 6.45
C ILE A 322 1.49 29.45 7.00
N THR A 323 0.45 29.99 7.64
CA THR A 323 0.59 31.17 8.49
C THR A 323 0.87 30.73 9.91
N MET A 324 2.08 30.99 10.41
CA MET A 324 2.47 30.70 11.79
C MET A 324 1.53 31.39 12.79
N GLY A 325 0.93 30.61 13.68
CA GLY A 325 0.15 31.11 14.80
C GLY A 325 1.01 31.56 15.97
N PRO A 326 0.42 32.30 16.93
CA PRO A 326 1.13 32.85 18.08
C PRO A 326 1.68 31.77 19.04
N ARG A 327 1.16 30.53 18.98
CA ARG A 327 1.62 29.41 19.83
C ARG A 327 2.52 28.42 19.11
N SER A 328 3.04 28.75 17.92
CA SER A 328 3.92 27.83 17.18
C SER A 328 5.18 27.47 17.97
N LEU A 329 5.62 26.21 17.84
CA LEU A 329 6.74 25.62 18.57
C LEU A 329 8.10 25.82 17.88
N ASP A 330 8.14 26.27 16.61
CA ASP A 330 9.34 26.50 15.77
C ASP A 330 10.36 25.33 15.72
N LYS A 331 9.89 24.08 15.80
CA LYS A 331 10.75 22.88 15.72
C LYS A 331 10.82 22.29 14.32
N TRP A 332 9.74 22.41 13.55
CA TRP A 332 9.62 21.88 12.20
C TRP A 332 9.45 23.00 11.16
N HIS A 333 9.74 22.71 9.89
CA HIS A 333 9.62 23.72 8.81
C HIS A 333 8.36 23.59 7.98
N ASN A 334 7.89 22.36 7.77
CA ASN A 334 6.68 22.08 7.01
C ASN A 334 5.97 20.88 7.63
N PHE A 335 4.66 20.79 7.46
CA PHE A 335 3.89 19.59 7.76
C PHE A 335 3.11 19.10 6.55
N GLN A 336 2.82 17.81 6.52
CA GLN A 336 2.25 17.07 5.41
C GLN A 336 1.13 16.20 5.99
N PRO A 337 -0.07 16.78 6.19
CA PRO A 337 -1.13 16.14 6.94
C PRO A 337 -1.91 15.12 6.12
N LEU A 338 -2.07 13.90 6.62
CA LEU A 338 -2.83 12.83 5.97
C LEU A 338 -4.13 12.58 6.73
N VAL A 339 -5.28 12.70 6.04
CA VAL A 339 -6.58 12.35 6.63
C VAL A 339 -6.64 10.84 6.80
N ALA A 340 -6.52 10.37 8.04
CA ALA A 340 -6.29 8.96 8.31
C ALA A 340 -7.48 8.09 7.86
N GLN A 341 -8.73 8.59 7.86
CA GLN A 341 -9.89 7.84 7.35
C GLN A 341 -9.77 7.49 5.86
N PHE A 342 -9.04 8.31 5.09
CA PHE A 342 -8.88 8.14 3.65
C PHE A 342 -7.68 7.27 3.29
N VAL A 343 -6.84 6.89 4.26
CA VAL A 343 -5.61 6.10 4.01
C VAL A 343 -5.49 4.88 4.92
N THR A 344 -6.53 4.53 5.68
CA THR A 344 -6.55 3.38 6.62
C THR A 344 -7.73 2.45 6.38
N ASP A 345 -7.56 1.17 6.69
CA ASP A 345 -8.67 0.20 6.69
C ASP A 345 -9.45 0.21 8.01
N ASP A 346 -8.88 0.82 9.05
CA ASP A 346 -9.42 0.83 10.39
C ASP A 346 -10.50 1.89 10.62
N SER A 347 -11.13 2.47 9.58
CA SER A 347 -11.93 3.71 9.71
C SER A 347 -13.14 3.66 10.67
N TYR A 348 -13.40 2.51 11.32
CA TYR A 348 -14.39 2.28 12.36
C TYR A 348 -13.85 1.56 13.61
N ALA A 349 -12.54 1.32 13.70
CA ALA A 349 -11.95 0.64 14.84
C ALA A 349 -12.18 1.47 16.11
N PRO A 350 -12.43 0.85 17.28
CA PRO A 350 -12.70 1.58 18.53
C PRO A 350 -11.65 2.65 18.87
N VAL A 351 -10.38 2.40 18.50
CA VAL A 351 -9.27 3.35 18.64
C VAL A 351 -9.55 4.69 17.97
N TRP A 352 -10.32 4.74 16.88
CA TRP A 352 -10.71 5.99 16.22
C TRP A 352 -11.56 6.87 17.09
N LYS A 353 -12.61 6.28 17.66
CA LYS A 353 -13.54 7.01 18.52
C LYS A 353 -12.79 7.50 19.75
N GLU A 354 -11.99 6.63 20.38
CA GLU A 354 -11.17 7.00 21.52
C GLU A 354 -10.25 8.20 21.22
N LYS A 355 -9.57 8.19 20.07
CA LYS A 355 -8.68 9.30 19.67
C LYS A 355 -9.43 10.59 19.36
N MET A 356 -10.59 10.51 18.71
CA MET A 356 -11.44 11.69 18.48
C MET A 356 -11.98 12.27 19.80
N ASP A 357 -12.37 11.41 20.73
CA ASP A 357 -12.87 11.78 22.07
C ASP A 357 -11.77 12.38 22.96
N GLN A 358 -10.49 12.14 22.65
CA GLN A 358 -9.33 12.75 23.33
C GLN A 358 -9.01 14.18 22.84
N VAL A 359 -9.57 14.60 21.70
CA VAL A 359 -9.36 15.95 21.19
C VAL A 359 -10.34 16.90 21.86
N ASP A 360 -9.81 17.96 22.48
CA ASP A 360 -10.60 18.99 23.13
C ASP A 360 -11.61 19.64 22.17
N GLU A 361 -12.82 19.91 22.65
CA GLU A 361 -13.89 20.55 21.90
C GLU A 361 -13.49 21.95 21.44
N ASP A 362 -12.72 22.68 22.26
CA ASP A 362 -12.16 23.97 21.90
C ASP A 362 -11.23 23.86 20.69
N LEU A 363 -10.48 22.76 20.56
CA LEU A 363 -9.58 22.56 19.42
C LEU A 363 -10.35 22.28 18.11
N TRP A 364 -11.48 21.59 18.20
CA TRP A 364 -12.39 21.43 17.05
C TRP A 364 -12.96 22.78 16.61
N ASN A 365 -13.36 23.63 17.56
CA ASN A 365 -13.85 24.98 17.27
C ASN A 365 -12.76 25.86 16.67
N ASP A 366 -11.56 25.88 17.27
CA ASP A 366 -10.38 26.59 16.76
C ASP A 366 -10.05 26.14 15.32
N THR A 367 -10.17 24.85 15.03
CA THR A 367 -9.94 24.32 13.67
C THR A 367 -10.93 24.90 12.67
N TRP A 368 -12.20 24.99 13.04
CA TRP A 368 -13.25 25.58 12.20
C TRP A 368 -13.08 27.09 12.01
N GLU A 369 -12.84 27.82 13.09
CA GLU A 369 -12.59 29.27 13.04
C GLU A 369 -11.32 29.59 12.24
N GLY A 370 -10.27 28.79 12.42
CA GLY A 370 -9.05 28.86 11.64
C GLY A 370 -9.31 28.66 10.14
N TRP A 371 -10.18 27.71 9.76
CA TRP A 371 -10.63 27.59 8.37
C TRP A 371 -11.34 28.84 7.86
N VAL A 372 -12.26 29.42 8.65
CA VAL A 372 -12.97 30.65 8.25
C VAL A 372 -11.98 31.79 7.98
N ALA A 373 -10.99 31.97 8.86
CA ALA A 373 -9.93 32.96 8.69
C ALA A 373 -9.04 32.66 7.47
N TRP A 374 -8.68 31.39 7.29
CA TRP A 374 -7.88 30.91 6.17
C TRP A 374 -8.59 31.16 4.83
N LYS A 375 -9.88 30.83 4.74
CA LYS A 375 -10.73 31.04 3.56
C LYS A 375 -10.85 32.53 3.21
N ALA A 376 -10.97 33.40 4.20
CA ALA A 376 -11.02 34.84 3.98
C ALA A 376 -9.71 35.41 3.40
N ARG A 377 -8.57 34.82 3.76
CA ARG A 377 -7.24 35.24 3.31
C ARG A 377 -6.84 34.68 1.94
N HIS A 378 -7.01 33.38 1.74
CA HIS A 378 -6.49 32.66 0.59
C HIS A 378 -7.56 32.36 -0.47
N GLY A 379 -8.85 32.50 -0.10
CA GLY A 379 -9.97 32.09 -0.92
C GLY A 379 -10.26 30.59 -0.83
N GLU A 380 -11.50 30.20 -1.13
CA GLU A 380 -11.93 28.79 -1.02
C GLU A 380 -11.24 27.85 -2.00
N ASN A 381 -10.71 28.38 -3.11
CA ASN A 381 -10.14 27.59 -4.20
C ASN A 381 -8.69 27.15 -3.97
N PHE A 382 -8.05 27.67 -2.93
CA PHE A 382 -6.67 27.33 -2.60
C PHE A 382 -6.67 26.12 -1.65
N PHE A 383 -5.78 25.15 -1.86
CA PHE A 383 -5.60 23.99 -0.98
C PHE A 383 -4.36 23.20 -1.41
N ARG A 384 -3.88 22.29 -0.57
CA ARG A 384 -2.89 21.27 -0.92
C ARG A 384 -3.55 20.03 -1.49
N LEU A 385 -2.88 19.33 -2.39
CA LEU A 385 -3.39 18.06 -2.88
C LEU A 385 -3.39 16.99 -1.79
N GLY A 386 -4.51 16.30 -1.60
CA GLY A 386 -4.64 15.24 -0.61
C GLY A 386 -3.93 13.92 -0.96
N ALA A 387 -3.09 13.87 -2.00
CA ALA A 387 -2.32 12.69 -2.36
C ALA A 387 -1.02 12.60 -1.54
N PRO A 388 -0.72 11.45 -0.87
CA PRO A 388 0.45 11.30 -0.02
C PRO A 388 1.80 11.78 -0.59
N THR A 389 2.08 11.50 -1.86
CA THR A 389 3.33 11.87 -2.54
C THR A 389 3.36 13.32 -3.01
N LYS A 390 2.21 14.00 -2.99
CA LYS A 390 1.99 15.35 -3.54
C LYS A 390 1.43 16.31 -2.52
N ILE A 391 1.44 15.93 -1.26
CA ILE A 391 0.77 16.65 -0.18
C ILE A 391 1.43 17.97 0.19
N ALA A 392 2.65 18.19 -0.28
CA ALA A 392 3.34 19.47 -0.21
C ALA A 392 2.98 20.39 -1.39
N GLU A 393 2.34 19.89 -2.46
CA GLU A 393 2.03 20.68 -3.65
C GLU A 393 0.72 21.45 -3.45
N ILE A 394 0.81 22.76 -3.68
CA ILE A 394 -0.31 23.71 -3.59
C ILE A 394 -1.04 23.74 -4.92
N ALA A 395 -2.35 23.63 -4.86
CA ALA A 395 -3.26 23.68 -5.99
C ALA A 395 -4.25 24.84 -5.82
N THR A 396 -4.63 25.42 -6.95
CA THR A 396 -5.86 26.20 -7.05
C THR A 396 -6.83 25.52 -8.00
N THR A 397 -8.11 25.42 -7.65
CA THR A 397 -9.13 25.05 -8.64
C THR A 397 -9.18 26.11 -9.73
N HIS A 398 -8.97 25.72 -10.99
CA HIS A 398 -9.33 26.58 -12.11
C HIS A 398 -10.85 26.78 -12.13
N VAL A 399 -11.27 27.97 -12.59
CA VAL A 399 -12.69 28.37 -12.70
C VAL A 399 -13.42 27.59 -13.82
N ASP A 400 -12.72 26.76 -14.60
CA ASP A 400 -13.19 26.16 -15.85
C ASP A 400 -13.23 24.61 -15.88
N ASN A 401 -13.27 23.94 -14.74
CA ASN A 401 -13.34 22.47 -14.62
C ASN A 401 -12.12 21.69 -15.19
N SER A 402 -10.97 22.34 -15.38
CA SER A 402 -9.71 21.67 -15.72
C SER A 402 -8.94 21.15 -14.49
N LEU A 403 -7.99 20.21 -14.70
CA LEU A 403 -7.06 19.72 -13.66
C LEU A 403 -6.39 20.88 -12.92
N PRO A 404 -6.08 20.76 -11.62
CA PRO A 404 -5.58 21.88 -10.83
C PRO A 404 -4.35 22.55 -11.47
N ALA A 405 -4.35 23.89 -11.53
CA ALA A 405 -3.13 24.65 -11.76
C ALA A 405 -2.24 24.49 -10.53
N TYR A 406 -1.04 23.97 -10.73
CA TYR A 406 0.03 24.05 -9.75
C TYR A 406 0.43 25.51 -9.59
N VAL A 407 0.38 26.02 -8.36
CA VAL A 407 0.97 27.31 -8.02
C VAL A 407 2.43 27.01 -7.66
N PRO A 408 3.43 27.52 -8.41
CA PRO A 408 4.84 27.32 -8.11
C PRO A 408 5.26 27.80 -6.72
#